data_AF-C3MCR6-F1
#
_entry.id   AF-C3MCR6-F1
#
_cell.length_a   1.000
_cell.length_b   1.000
_cell.length_c   1.000
_cell.angle_alpha   90.00
_cell.angle_beta   90.00
_cell.angle_gamma   90.00
#
_symmetry.space_group_name_H-M   'P 1'
#
loop_
_entity.id
_entity.type
_entity.pdbx_description
1 polymer ?
#
loop_
_entity_poly.entity_id
_entity_poly.type
_entity_poly.pdbx_seq_one_letter_code
_entity_poly.pdbx_strand_id
1 'polypeptide(L)'
;MRAQSRVLAAIEKDFKAAGLPPLGWYDVLWELVKADAGRLRPFEIEARTLLAQYNLSRLIDRLEKKGLVRREAYDEDARGCWVTVTEAGRAMRALMWETYSRSIDKHVGAKFSENEADELAKLLSRLS
;
A
#
# COMPACT_ATOMS: atom_id res chain seq x y z
N MET A 1 14.98 -3.18 8.52
CA MET A 1 16.40 -2.74 8.44
C MET A 1 16.50 -1.22 8.58
N ARG A 2 17.63 -0.64 9.05
CA ARG A 2 17.78 0.82 9.25
C ARG A 2 17.53 1.64 7.98
N ALA A 3 18.00 1.16 6.82
CA ALA A 3 17.79 1.82 5.53
C ALA A 3 16.29 1.94 5.19
N GLN A 4 15.55 0.83 5.30
CA GLN A 4 14.09 0.79 5.12
C GLN A 4 13.38 1.81 6.03
N SER A 5 13.68 1.81 7.33
CA SER A 5 13.04 2.74 8.28
C SER A 5 13.31 4.20 7.91
N ARG A 6 14.52 4.54 7.45
CA ARG A 6 14.88 5.90 7.04
C ARG A 6 14.15 6.33 5.76
N VAL A 7 14.06 5.45 4.77
CA VAL A 7 13.34 5.73 3.52
C VAL A 7 11.85 5.89 3.78
N LEU A 8 11.22 4.97 4.52
CA LEU A 8 9.80 5.07 4.85
C LEU A 8 9.47 6.36 5.62
N ALA A 9 10.30 6.76 6.58
CA ALA A 9 10.12 8.02 7.31
C ALA A 9 10.23 9.26 6.40
N ALA A 10 11.10 9.23 5.38
CA ALA A 10 11.23 10.31 4.42
C ALA A 10 10.01 10.40 3.49
N ILE A 11 9.49 9.25 3.02
CA ILE A 11 8.29 9.20 2.19
C ILE A 11 7.05 9.66 2.98
N GLU A 12 6.90 9.22 4.23
CA GLU A 12 5.82 9.69 5.12
C GLU A 12 5.88 11.21 5.36
N LYS A 13 7.08 11.80 5.43
CA LYS A 13 7.24 13.26 5.52
C LYS A 13 6.76 13.95 4.25
N ASP A 14 7.07 13.41 3.07
CA ASP A 14 6.62 13.96 1.79
C ASP A 14 5.09 13.84 1.64
N PHE A 15 4.49 12.73 2.07
CA PHE A 15 3.04 12.54 2.09
C PHE A 15 2.36 13.57 2.99
N LYS A 16 2.88 13.77 4.21
CA LYS A 16 2.38 14.77 5.14
C LYS A 16 2.47 16.19 4.55
N ALA A 17 3.58 16.52 3.88
CA ALA A 17 3.75 17.82 3.23
C ALA A 17 2.76 18.04 2.07
N ALA A 18 2.37 16.98 1.37
CA ALA A 18 1.37 17.00 0.32
C ALA A 18 -0.09 16.94 0.82
N GLY A 19 -0.32 16.88 2.14
CA GLY A 19 -1.66 16.76 2.71
C GLY A 19 -2.32 15.39 2.49
N LEU A 20 -1.53 14.35 2.19
CA LEU A 20 -2.00 13.00 1.91
C LEU A 20 -2.21 12.17 3.19
N PRO A 21 -3.07 11.13 3.14
CA PRO A 21 -3.17 10.16 4.22
C PRO A 21 -1.86 9.36 4.37
N PRO A 22 -1.65 8.66 5.52
CA PRO A 22 -0.44 7.88 5.77
C PRO A 22 -0.14 6.83 4.69
N LEU A 23 1.14 6.52 4.48
CA LEU A 23 1.60 5.64 3.39
C LEU A 23 0.91 4.28 3.38
N GLY A 24 0.63 3.70 4.56
CA GLY A 24 -0.05 2.39 4.64
C GLY A 24 -1.44 2.34 3.97
N TRP A 25 -2.08 3.49 3.71
CA TRP A 25 -3.33 3.53 2.92
C TRP A 25 -3.07 3.17 1.47
N TYR A 26 -1.92 3.58 0.93
CA TYR A 26 -1.51 3.28 -0.44
C TYR A 26 -1.39 1.77 -0.63
N ASP A 27 -0.70 1.08 0.29
CA ASP A 27 -0.46 -0.37 0.17
C ASP A 27 -1.77 -1.16 0.08
N VAL A 28 -2.75 -0.87 0.95
CA VAL A 28 -4.05 -1.54 0.92
C VAL A 28 -4.84 -1.20 -0.34
N LEU A 29 -4.92 0.08 -0.70
CA LEU A 29 -5.67 0.50 -1.88
C LEU A 29 -5.04 -0.03 -3.18
N TRP A 30 -3.72 -0.12 -3.24
CA TRP A 30 -2.97 -0.67 -4.37
C TRP A 30 -3.29 -2.15 -4.57
N GLU A 31 -3.20 -2.96 -3.52
CA GLU A 31 -3.49 -4.40 -3.62
C GLU A 31 -4.94 -4.68 -3.99
N LEU A 32 -5.89 -3.89 -3.46
CA LEU A 32 -7.29 -3.99 -3.85
C LEU A 32 -7.52 -3.58 -5.30
N VAL A 33 -6.89 -2.49 -5.77
CA VAL A 33 -6.99 -2.02 -7.15
C VAL A 33 -6.44 -3.04 -8.14
N LYS A 34 -5.34 -3.71 -7.78
CA LYS A 34 -4.64 -4.69 -8.60
C LYS A 34 -5.37 -6.03 -8.67
N ALA A 35 -6.17 -6.37 -7.66
CA ALA A 35 -6.99 -7.57 -7.69
C ALA A 35 -8.08 -7.49 -8.78
N ASP A 36 -8.30 -8.58 -9.51
CA ASP A 36 -9.20 -8.62 -10.68
C ASP A 36 -10.59 -8.06 -10.41
N ALA A 37 -11.17 -8.39 -9.25
CA ALA A 37 -12.50 -7.96 -8.84
C ALA A 37 -12.50 -6.69 -7.96
N GLY A 38 -11.36 -6.01 -7.79
CA GLY A 38 -11.26 -4.85 -6.91
C GLY A 38 -11.45 -5.18 -5.42
N ARG A 39 -11.36 -6.46 -5.05
CA ARG A 39 -11.70 -6.94 -3.70
C ARG A 39 -10.77 -8.06 -3.26
N LEU A 40 -10.52 -8.10 -1.96
CA LEU A 40 -9.72 -9.12 -1.29
C LEU A 40 -10.30 -9.43 0.09
N ARG A 41 -10.05 -10.64 0.59
CA ARG A 41 -10.29 -10.98 1.99
C ARG A 41 -9.21 -10.31 2.86
N PRO A 42 -9.52 -9.95 4.12
CA PRO A 42 -8.54 -9.31 5.01
C PRO A 42 -7.21 -10.07 5.11
N PHE A 43 -7.21 -11.40 5.20
CA PHE A 43 -5.98 -12.19 5.26
C PHE A 43 -5.17 -12.15 3.95
N GLU A 44 -5.82 -11.95 2.81
CA GLU A 44 -5.12 -11.79 1.52
C GLU A 44 -4.46 -10.41 1.43
N ILE A 45 -5.13 -9.37 1.93
CA ILE A 45 -4.54 -8.03 2.03
C ILE A 45 -3.32 -8.08 2.96
N GLU A 46 -3.45 -8.77 4.09
CA GLU A 46 -2.37 -8.97 5.04
C GLU A 46 -1.17 -9.70 4.41
N ALA A 47 -1.41 -10.78 3.68
CA ALA A 47 -0.35 -11.53 3.01
C ALA A 47 0.35 -10.73 1.89
N ARG A 48 -0.36 -9.79 1.24
CA ARG A 48 0.15 -9.00 0.11
C ARG A 48 0.76 -7.67 0.53
N THR A 49 0.45 -7.18 1.72
CA THR A 49 1.00 -5.92 2.24
C THR A 49 2.11 -6.21 3.23
N LEU A 50 3.11 -5.32 3.31
CA LEU A 50 4.18 -5.40 4.33
C LEU A 50 3.70 -4.92 5.72
N LEU A 51 2.39 -4.82 5.93
CA LEU A 51 1.79 -4.32 7.16
C LEU A 51 1.74 -5.43 8.20
N ALA A 52 2.20 -5.14 9.42
CA ALA A 52 2.02 -6.06 10.54
C ALA A 52 0.53 -6.31 10.81
N GLN A 53 0.16 -7.58 10.98
CA GLN A 53 -1.21 -8.07 11.19
C GLN A 53 -2.05 -7.21 12.16
N TYR A 54 -1.42 -6.72 13.23
CA TYR A 54 -2.07 -5.99 14.33
C TYR A 54 -2.74 -4.66 13.97
N ASN A 55 -2.46 -4.08 12.79
CA ASN A 55 -3.01 -2.78 12.39
C ASN A 55 -3.94 -2.83 11.16
N LEU A 56 -4.08 -3.97 10.49
CA LEU A 56 -4.84 -4.03 9.24
C LEU A 56 -6.33 -3.79 9.43
N SER A 57 -6.96 -4.43 10.42
CA SER A 57 -8.40 -4.24 10.69
C SER A 57 -8.75 -2.77 10.97
N ARG A 58 -7.97 -2.11 11.84
CA ARG A 58 -8.12 -0.67 12.15
C ARG A 58 -7.85 0.22 10.94
N LEU A 59 -6.96 -0.20 10.05
CA LEU A 59 -6.71 0.53 8.80
C LEU A 59 -7.91 0.41 7.86
N ILE A 60 -8.45 -0.79 7.67
CA ILE A 60 -9.67 -1.03 6.88
C ILE A 60 -10.83 -0.22 7.45
N ASP A 61 -11.03 -0.19 8.78
CA ASP A 61 -12.07 0.61 9.42
C ASP A 61 -11.96 2.10 9.07
N ARG A 62 -10.73 2.64 9.03
CA ARG A 62 -10.49 4.04 8.66
C ARG A 62 -10.74 4.30 7.18
N LEU A 63 -10.34 3.38 6.30
CA LEU A 63 -10.60 3.47 4.87
C LEU A 63 -12.11 3.42 4.59
N GLU A 64 -12.84 2.53 5.27
CA GLU A 64 -14.29 2.39 5.16
C GLU A 64 -15.01 3.64 5.68
N LYS A 65 -14.59 4.17 6.83
CA LYS A 65 -15.12 5.44 7.38
C LYS A 65 -14.90 6.64 6.44
N LYS A 66 -13.90 6.58 5.56
CA LYS A 66 -13.64 7.58 4.52
C LYS A 66 -14.30 7.27 3.18
N GLY A 67 -15.05 6.17 3.09
CA GLY A 67 -15.71 5.72 1.86
C GLY A 67 -14.75 5.26 0.77
N LEU A 68 -13.50 4.92 1.12
CA LEU A 68 -12.49 4.46 0.16
C LEU A 68 -12.57 2.96 -0.11
N VAL A 69 -13.13 2.21 0.84
CA VAL A 69 -13.47 0.79 0.71
C VAL A 69 -14.85 0.55 1.30
N ARG A 70 -15.42 -0.62 1.02
CA ARG A 70 -16.63 -1.13 1.67
C ARG A 70 -16.46 -2.60 2.03
N ARG A 71 -17.07 -3.04 3.13
CA ARG A 71 -17.17 -4.46 3.47
C ARG A 71 -18.44 -5.08 2.90
N GLU A 72 -18.29 -6.22 2.23
CA GLU A 72 -19.41 -7.03 1.72
C GLU A 72 -19.37 -8.41 2.39
N ALA A 73 -20.54 -8.98 2.66
CA ALA A 73 -20.64 -10.34 3.18
C ALA A 73 -20.09 -11.34 2.15
N TYR A 74 -19.48 -12.41 2.66
CA TYR A 74 -19.03 -13.53 1.83
C TYR A 74 -20.04 -14.67 1.95
N ASP A 75 -20.82 -14.92 0.89
CA ASP A 75 -21.99 -15.81 0.93
C ASP A 75 -21.65 -17.28 1.24
N GLU A 76 -20.41 -17.73 1.01
CA GLU A 76 -20.02 -19.14 1.18
C GLU A 76 -19.32 -19.44 2.53
N ASP A 77 -18.99 -18.42 3.33
CA ASP A 77 -18.33 -18.56 4.63
C ASP A 77 -18.73 -17.38 5.52
N ALA A 78 -19.62 -17.64 6.48
CA ALA A 78 -20.16 -16.67 7.43
C ALA A 78 -19.11 -15.99 8.32
N ARG A 79 -17.85 -16.44 8.28
CA ARG A 79 -16.72 -15.84 9.00
C ARG A 79 -15.91 -14.86 8.14
N GLY A 80 -16.30 -14.69 6.88
CA GLY A 80 -15.62 -13.86 5.88
C GLY A 80 -16.30 -12.56 5.53
N CYS A 81 -15.53 -11.49 5.32
CA CYS A 81 -15.95 -10.34 4.54
C CYS A 81 -15.00 -10.10 3.37
N TRP A 82 -15.56 -9.63 2.25
CA TRP A 82 -14.79 -8.95 1.22
C TRP A 82 -14.52 -7.52 1.65
N VAL A 83 -13.31 -7.04 1.39
CA VAL A 83 -13.01 -5.61 1.36
C VAL A 83 -12.93 -5.22 -0.11
N THR A 84 -13.81 -4.33 -0.55
CA THR A 84 -13.91 -3.91 -1.96
C THR A 84 -13.52 -2.43 -2.07
N VAL A 85 -12.62 -2.09 -3.00
CA VAL A 85 -12.26 -0.69 -3.27
C VAL A 85 -13.41 0.05 -3.95
N THR A 86 -13.67 1.28 -3.52
CA THR A 86 -14.64 2.16 -4.16
C THR A 86 -13.97 3.03 -5.22
N GLU A 87 -14.75 3.73 -6.04
CA GLU A 87 -14.19 4.72 -6.98
C GLU A 87 -13.43 5.85 -6.27
N ALA A 88 -13.90 6.28 -5.10
CA ALA A 88 -13.16 7.23 -4.26
C ALA A 88 -11.83 6.64 -3.78
N GLY A 89 -11.78 5.35 -3.46
CA GLY A 89 -10.55 4.62 -3.15
C GLY A 89 -9.58 4.57 -4.32
N ARG A 90 -10.07 4.28 -5.54
CA ARG A 90 -9.26 4.27 -6.76
C ARG A 90 -8.67 5.65 -7.05
N ALA A 91 -9.49 6.70 -6.92
CA ALA A 91 -9.06 8.09 -7.10
C ALA A 91 -8.02 8.51 -6.04
N MET A 92 -8.25 8.16 -4.77
CA MET A 92 -7.29 8.43 -3.69
C MET A 92 -5.94 7.74 -3.95
N ARG A 93 -5.95 6.46 -4.36
CA ARG A 93 -4.72 5.74 -4.72
C ARG A 93 -3.97 6.42 -5.85
N ALA A 94 -4.67 6.84 -6.90
CA ALA A 94 -4.08 7.55 -8.03
C ALA A 94 -3.45 8.89 -7.60
N LEU A 95 -4.14 9.67 -6.78
CA LEU A 95 -3.61 10.91 -6.20
C LEU A 95 -2.35 10.65 -5.35
N MET A 96 -2.37 9.61 -4.51
CA MET A 96 -1.23 9.23 -3.70
C MET A 96 -0.01 8.80 -4.54
N TRP A 97 -0.25 8.12 -5.68
CA TRP A 97 0.82 7.69 -6.60
C TRP A 97 1.64 8.84 -7.15
N GLU A 98 1.03 10.00 -7.42
CA GLU A 98 1.75 11.17 -7.91
C GLU A 98 2.85 11.62 -6.94
N THR A 99 2.56 11.62 -5.63
CA THR A 99 3.57 11.94 -4.61
C THR A 99 4.50 10.75 -4.35
N TYR A 100 3.97 9.53 -4.30
CA TYR A 100 4.75 8.33 -4.02
C TYR A 100 5.83 8.06 -5.07
N SER A 101 5.49 8.13 -6.36
CA SER A 101 6.43 7.93 -7.48
C SER A 101 7.60 8.92 -7.44
N ARG A 102 7.34 10.21 -7.18
CA ARG A 102 8.40 11.21 -7.02
C ARG A 102 9.24 10.99 -5.76
N SER A 103 8.61 10.57 -4.67
CA SER A 103 9.29 10.36 -3.38
C SER A 103 10.19 9.12 -3.42
N ILE A 104 9.72 8.01 -4.02
CA ILE A 104 10.52 6.79 -4.16
C ILE A 104 11.72 7.03 -5.08
N ASP A 105 11.54 7.75 -6.19
CA ASP A 105 12.65 8.13 -7.06
C ASP A 105 13.68 8.99 -6.30
N LYS A 106 13.23 10.06 -5.63
CA LYS A 106 14.10 10.96 -4.86
C LYS A 106 14.92 10.26 -3.75
N HIS A 107 14.29 9.35 -3.00
CA HIS A 107 14.91 8.74 -1.82
C HIS A 107 15.57 7.39 -2.09
N VAL A 108 15.26 6.75 -3.22
CA VAL A 108 15.81 5.46 -3.63
C VAL A 108 16.41 5.54 -5.03
N GLY A 109 15.61 5.77 -6.07
CA GLY A 109 16.05 5.74 -7.47
C GLY A 109 17.28 6.60 -7.75
N ALA A 110 17.21 7.88 -7.41
CA ALA A 110 18.29 8.87 -7.57
C ALA A 110 19.53 8.62 -6.67
N LYS A 111 19.57 7.53 -5.89
CA LYS A 111 20.73 7.14 -5.06
C LYS A 111 21.59 6.06 -5.71
N PHE A 112 21.14 5.48 -6.81
CA PHE A 112 21.82 4.40 -7.49
C PHE A 112 21.99 4.75 -8.97
N SER A 113 23.13 4.37 -9.54
CA SER A 113 23.26 4.22 -10.99
C SER A 113 22.42 3.04 -11.49
N GLU A 114 22.18 2.96 -12.80
CA GLU A 114 21.45 1.84 -13.41
C GLU A 114 22.07 0.49 -13.04
N ASN A 115 23.40 0.36 -13.14
CA ASN A 115 24.12 -0.86 -12.78
C ASN A 115 23.94 -1.25 -11.29
N GLU A 116 23.96 -0.26 -10.39
CA GLU A 116 23.73 -0.52 -8.96
C GLU A 116 22.29 -0.91 -8.67
N ALA A 117 21.32 -0.30 -9.38
CA ALA A 117 19.91 -0.65 -9.25
C ALA A 117 19.64 -2.08 -9.74
N ASP A 118 20.26 -2.49 -10.84
CA ASP A 118 20.17 -3.86 -11.38
C ASP A 118 20.77 -4.89 -10.42
N GLU A 119 21.96 -4.61 -9.87
CA GLU A 119 22.58 -5.50 -8.89
C GLU A 119 21.76 -5.56 -7.59
N LEU A 120 21.23 -4.42 -7.12
CA LEU A 120 20.35 -4.40 -5.96
C LEU A 120 19.08 -5.24 -6.19
N ALA A 121 18.43 -5.09 -7.35
CA ALA A 121 17.25 -5.88 -7.71
C ALA A 121 17.55 -7.38 -7.71
N LYS A 122 18.68 -7.79 -8.30
CA LYS A 122 19.15 -9.17 -8.32
C LYS A 122 19.47 -9.73 -6.93
N LEU A 123 20.05 -8.92 -6.04
CA LEU A 123 20.31 -9.35 -4.67
C LEU A 123 19.02 -9.48 -3.85
N LEU A 124 18.07 -8.54 -4.01
CA LEU A 124 16.78 -8.57 -3.32
C LEU A 124 15.89 -9.74 -3.78
N SER A 125 15.93 -10.11 -5.07
CA SER A 125 15.14 -11.24 -5.58
C SER A 125 15.52 -12.60 -5.00
N ARG A 126 16.67 -12.70 -4.32
CA ARG A 126 17.09 -13.92 -3.60
C ARG A 126 16.43 -14.05 -2.22
N LEU A 127 15.78 -13.00 -1.75
CA LEU A 127 15.11 -12.92 -0.45
C LEU A 127 13.58 -13.02 -0.57
N SER A 128 13.04 -12.96 -1.79
CA SER A 128 11.61 -13.01 -2.11
C SER A 128 11.17 -14.40 -2.54
#